data_AF-A0AAV9K2I9-F1
#
_entry.id   AF-A0AAV9K2I9-F1
#
_cell.length_a   1.000
_cell.length_b   1.000
_cell.length_c   1.000
_cell.angle_alpha   90.00
_cell.angle_beta   90.00
_cell.angle_gamma   90.00
#
_symmetry.space_group_name_H-M   'P 1'
#
loop_
_entity.id
_entity.type
_entity.pdbx_description
1 polymer ?
#
loop_
_entity_poly.entity_id
_entity_poly.type
_entity_poly.pdbx_seq_one_letter_code
_entity_poly.pdbx_strand_id
1 'polypeptide(L)'
;MSRSSGYSLNEDKLLCQIYVDISQDPITGICQSYDQFWVQIEQSYNNLKEESWIYRNKKSLQCRIALIEKAVRKLSACIRQIENLHPSGASDIDIINQAKILLMQEPTYKKGFKFDHVWNLMKDFEKFKDIDTGKKKVRGQGSTLQSSESEAPSPTSPIVSSPNLSSFSLNLNENFSDHTSSERPIGVKKSKLQRSKDEGLSSAMKLFETENNRLGKMLSESATSKQQDGERLDRYIKAKEFRDETKILMKNLETISDPNVREYLQREQQRILEKRNRQSQPQSQPQSQPQSQQFSESYPNFFSNSALSENDLPDF
;
A
#
# COMPACT_ATOMS: atom_id res chain seq x y z
N MET A 1 -20.39 -8.26 39.64
CA MET A 1 -20.07 -8.64 38.24
C MET A 1 -18.69 -9.28 38.21
N SER A 2 -18.56 -10.48 37.65
CA SER A 2 -17.23 -11.09 37.46
C SER A 2 -16.43 -10.28 36.43
N ARG A 3 -15.12 -10.10 36.66
CA ARG A 3 -14.23 -9.52 35.64
C ARG A 3 -14.08 -10.55 34.53
N SER A 4 -14.40 -10.18 33.29
CA SER A 4 -14.12 -11.02 32.13
C SER A 4 -12.65 -11.44 32.12
N SER A 5 -12.36 -12.71 31.78
CA SER A 5 -10.98 -13.19 31.66
C SER A 5 -10.14 -12.25 30.77
N GLY A 6 -8.83 -12.17 31.04
CA GLY A 6 -7.91 -11.39 30.22
C GLY A 6 -7.92 -11.82 28.77
N TYR A 7 -7.46 -10.96 27.86
CA TYR A 7 -7.20 -11.35 26.47
C TYR A 7 -5.85 -12.04 26.38
N SER A 8 -5.82 -13.22 25.74
CA SER A 8 -4.58 -13.92 25.41
C SER A 8 -3.85 -13.29 24.21
N LEU A 9 -2.59 -13.69 23.98
CA LEU A 9 -1.82 -13.25 22.81
C LEU A 9 -2.46 -13.71 21.49
N ASN A 10 -3.14 -14.86 21.47
CA ASN A 10 -3.81 -15.37 20.28
C ASN A 10 -5.16 -14.68 20.05
N GLU A 11 -5.90 -14.34 21.12
CA GLU A 11 -7.09 -13.50 21.04
C GLU A 11 -6.76 -12.12 20.45
N ASP A 12 -5.68 -11.48 20.91
CA ASP A 12 -5.21 -10.21 20.35
C ASP A 12 -4.84 -10.32 18.86
N LYS A 13 -4.13 -11.38 18.46
CA LYS A 13 -3.78 -11.60 17.04
C LYS A 13 -5.01 -11.73 16.16
N LEU A 14 -5.99 -12.55 16.58
CA LEU A 14 -7.23 -12.72 15.84
C LEU A 14 -8.01 -11.40 15.75
N LEU A 15 -8.12 -10.68 16.87
CA LEU A 15 -8.82 -9.41 16.94
C LEU A 15 -8.17 -8.33 16.07
N CYS A 16 -6.84 -8.20 16.10
CA CYS A 16 -6.11 -7.26 15.25
C CYS A 16 -6.22 -7.62 13.76
N GLN A 17 -6.12 -8.90 13.39
CA GLN A 17 -6.30 -9.33 11.99
C GLN A 17 -7.70 -8.95 11.49
N ILE A 18 -8.77 -9.35 12.19
CA ILE A 18 -10.16 -9.03 11.84
C ILE A 18 -10.40 -7.52 11.79
N TYR A 19 -9.82 -6.75 12.72
CA TYR A 19 -9.94 -5.29 12.73
C TYR A 19 -9.31 -4.66 11.51
N VAL A 20 -8.10 -5.08 11.12
CA VAL A 20 -7.41 -4.58 9.93
C VAL A 20 -8.17 -4.99 8.65
N ASP A 21 -8.56 -6.27 8.53
CA ASP A 21 -9.28 -6.79 7.36
C ASP A 21 -10.58 -6.00 7.08
N ILE A 22 -11.43 -5.80 8.10
CA ILE A 22 -12.72 -5.11 7.95
C ILE A 22 -12.52 -3.60 7.73
N SER A 23 -11.45 -3.00 8.26
CA SER A 23 -11.20 -1.56 8.11
C SER A 23 -10.44 -1.16 6.84
N GLN A 24 -9.89 -2.13 6.11
CA GLN A 24 -9.28 -1.94 4.78
C GLN A 24 -10.21 -2.34 3.63
N ASP A 25 -11.36 -2.94 3.90
CA ASP A 25 -12.34 -3.32 2.87
C ASP A 25 -12.95 -2.07 2.19
N PRO A 26 -12.71 -1.85 0.88
CA PRO A 26 -13.21 -0.68 0.16
C PRO A 26 -14.74 -0.65 0.01
N ILE A 27 -15.42 -1.80 0.11
CA ILE A 27 -16.89 -1.89 0.08
C ILE A 27 -17.46 -1.34 1.40
N THR A 28 -16.79 -1.67 2.51
CA THR A 28 -17.26 -1.35 3.86
C THR A 28 -16.86 0.07 4.30
N GLY A 29 -15.72 0.59 3.82
CA GLY A 29 -15.17 1.89 4.24
C GLY A 29 -15.99 3.14 3.86
N ILE A 30 -16.86 3.07 2.84
CA ILE A 30 -17.54 4.27 2.30
C ILE A 30 -18.94 4.50 2.91
N CYS A 31 -19.66 3.44 3.30
CA CYS A 31 -21.09 3.52 3.65
C CYS A 31 -21.49 2.90 5.00
N GLN A 32 -20.53 2.46 5.83
CA GLN A 32 -20.87 1.80 7.09
C GLN A 32 -20.92 2.76 8.29
N SER A 33 -21.95 2.64 9.12
CA SER A 33 -21.99 3.35 10.41
C SER A 33 -21.02 2.73 11.41
N TYR A 34 -20.47 3.56 12.31
CA TYR A 34 -19.55 3.09 13.37
C TYR A 34 -20.10 1.90 14.17
N ASP A 35 -21.42 1.85 14.40
CA ASP A 35 -22.00 0.73 15.16
C ASP A 35 -22.01 -0.58 14.35
N GLN A 36 -22.34 -0.53 13.06
CA GLN A 36 -22.34 -1.68 12.16
C GLN A 36 -20.94 -2.26 11.97
N PHE A 37 -19.92 -1.40 11.87
CA PHE A 37 -18.50 -1.81 11.83
C PHE A 37 -18.13 -2.71 13.02
N TRP A 38 -18.51 -2.29 14.21
CA TRP A 38 -18.22 -3.05 15.43
C TRP A 38 -19.12 -4.27 15.63
N VAL A 39 -20.33 -4.30 15.06
CA VAL A 39 -21.16 -5.51 14.99
C VAL A 39 -20.53 -6.56 14.08
N GLN A 40 -20.00 -6.18 12.90
CA GLN A 40 -19.29 -7.10 12.01
C GLN A 40 -18.01 -7.65 12.65
N ILE A 41 -17.25 -6.83 13.38
CA ILE A 41 -16.08 -7.30 14.16
C ILE A 41 -16.50 -8.28 15.24
N GLU A 42 -17.57 -7.99 16.00
CA GLU A 42 -18.09 -8.89 17.04
C GLU A 42 -18.53 -10.24 16.47
N GLN A 43 -19.30 -10.23 15.38
CA GLN A 43 -19.74 -11.45 14.69
C GLN A 43 -18.55 -12.23 14.15
N SER A 44 -17.64 -11.58 13.42
CA SER A 44 -16.45 -12.22 12.84
C SER A 44 -15.57 -12.84 13.92
N TYR A 45 -15.26 -12.09 14.97
CA TYR A 45 -14.43 -12.57 16.08
C TYR A 45 -15.05 -13.80 16.77
N ASN A 46 -16.34 -13.74 17.13
CA ASN A 46 -16.98 -14.83 17.86
C ASN A 46 -17.28 -16.07 16.98
N ASN A 47 -17.31 -15.92 15.65
CA ASN A 47 -17.40 -17.05 14.71
C ASN A 47 -16.02 -17.71 14.46
N LEU A 48 -14.94 -16.94 14.53
CA LEU A 48 -13.57 -17.36 14.20
C LEU A 48 -12.71 -17.76 15.40
N LYS A 49 -13.08 -17.37 16.63
CA LYS A 49 -12.39 -17.74 17.87
C LYS A 49 -12.28 -19.26 18.02
N GLU A 50 -11.31 -19.71 18.79
CA GLU A 50 -11.27 -21.10 19.25
C GLU A 50 -12.48 -21.40 20.15
N GLU A 51 -12.92 -22.67 20.18
CA GLU A 51 -14.08 -23.08 20.98
C GLU A 51 -13.85 -22.85 22.48
N SER A 52 -12.61 -23.05 22.92
CA SER A 52 -12.14 -22.82 24.30
C SER A 52 -12.17 -21.34 24.74
N TRP A 53 -12.27 -20.38 23.82
CA TRP A 53 -12.24 -18.95 24.15
C TRP A 53 -13.63 -18.43 24.50
N ILE A 54 -13.70 -17.52 25.46
CA ILE A 54 -14.96 -16.91 25.94
C ILE A 54 -15.52 -15.97 24.87
N TYR A 55 -16.85 -15.94 24.72
CA TYR A 55 -17.54 -14.94 23.91
C TYR A 55 -17.14 -13.51 24.32
N ARG A 56 -16.77 -12.67 23.36
CA ARG A 56 -16.40 -11.27 23.60
C ARG A 56 -17.45 -10.35 23.00
N ASN A 57 -18.10 -9.55 23.85
CA ASN A 57 -19.07 -8.56 23.37
C ASN A 57 -18.40 -7.37 22.66
N LYS A 58 -19.17 -6.68 21.82
CA LYS A 58 -18.77 -5.46 21.09
C LYS A 58 -17.95 -4.48 21.93
N LYS A 59 -18.41 -4.17 23.15
CA LYS A 59 -17.76 -3.17 24.02
C LYS A 59 -16.41 -3.66 24.55
N SER A 60 -16.26 -4.94 24.82
CA SER A 60 -14.98 -5.55 25.23
C SER A 60 -13.95 -5.47 24.11
N LEU A 61 -14.35 -5.82 22.88
CA LEU A 61 -13.50 -5.78 21.69
C LEU A 61 -13.06 -4.34 21.36
N GLN A 62 -14.00 -3.38 21.38
CA GLN A 62 -13.72 -1.95 21.23
C GLN A 62 -12.65 -1.46 22.23
N CYS A 63 -12.85 -1.74 23.52
CA CYS A 63 -11.90 -1.35 24.56
C CYS A 63 -10.53 -2.01 24.37
N ARG A 64 -10.48 -3.27 23.91
CA ARG A 64 -9.22 -3.98 23.68
C ARG A 64 -8.45 -3.41 22.50
N ILE A 65 -9.09 -3.21 21.35
CA ILE A 65 -8.48 -2.55 20.19
C ILE A 65 -7.98 -1.16 20.57
N ALA A 66 -8.80 -0.32 21.21
CA ALA A 66 -8.39 1.04 21.59
C ALA A 66 -7.13 1.08 22.48
N LEU A 67 -6.94 0.09 23.36
CA LEU A 67 -5.72 -0.07 24.15
C LEU A 67 -4.50 -0.47 23.29
N ILE A 68 -4.68 -1.39 22.35
CA ILE A 68 -3.65 -1.83 21.41
C ILE A 68 -3.25 -0.67 20.51
N GLU A 69 -4.20 0.00 19.85
CA GLU A 69 -3.93 1.16 18.98
C GLU A 69 -3.18 2.27 19.72
N LYS A 70 -3.57 2.58 20.96
CA LYS A 70 -2.91 3.62 21.76
C LYS A 70 -1.45 3.27 22.03
N ALA A 71 -1.16 1.99 22.32
CA ALA A 71 0.20 1.52 22.52
C ALA A 71 1.01 1.50 21.21
N VAL A 72 0.42 1.00 20.11
CA VAL A 72 1.04 0.99 18.77
C VAL A 72 1.40 2.42 18.36
N ARG A 73 0.45 3.37 18.40
CA ARG A 73 0.69 4.78 18.09
C ARG A 73 1.82 5.40 18.93
N LYS A 74 1.89 5.07 20.22
CA LYS A 74 2.95 5.59 21.09
C LYS A 74 4.32 5.02 20.74
N LEU A 75 4.42 3.73 20.41
CA LEU A 75 5.66 3.13 19.91
C LEU A 75 6.06 3.71 18.54
N SER A 76 5.12 3.87 17.60
CA SER A 76 5.37 4.53 16.31
C SER A 76 5.89 5.96 16.47
N ALA A 77 5.36 6.73 17.43
CA ALA A 77 5.86 8.06 17.75
C ALA A 77 7.30 8.03 18.30
N CYS A 78 7.62 7.07 19.17
CA CYS A 78 8.99 6.87 19.64
C CYS A 78 9.95 6.45 18.51
N ILE A 79 9.52 5.58 17.58
CA ILE A 79 10.30 5.20 16.40
C ILE A 79 10.62 6.43 15.54
N ARG A 80 9.59 7.21 15.17
CA ARG A 80 9.78 8.48 14.45
C ARG A 80 10.72 9.44 15.18
N GLN A 81 10.68 9.50 16.51
CA GLN A 81 11.60 10.33 17.27
C GLN A 81 13.05 9.86 17.15
N ILE A 82 13.32 8.55 17.12
CA ILE A 82 14.67 7.99 16.91
C ILE A 82 15.13 8.17 15.46
N GLU A 83 14.27 7.94 14.47
CA GLU A 83 14.57 8.14 13.04
C GLU A 83 14.99 9.59 12.75
N ASN A 84 14.30 10.57 13.35
CA ASN A 84 14.60 12.00 13.23
C ASN A 84 15.94 12.43 13.88
N LEU A 85 16.59 11.57 14.67
CA LEU A 85 17.94 11.83 15.19
C LEU A 85 19.05 11.43 14.19
N HIS A 86 18.68 10.96 12.98
CA HIS A 86 19.59 10.49 11.93
C HIS A 86 20.69 9.52 12.43
N PRO A 87 20.34 8.43 13.13
CA PRO A 87 21.30 7.46 13.63
C PRO A 87 22.02 6.76 12.46
N SER A 88 23.21 7.25 12.13
CA SER A 88 23.96 6.80 10.95
C SER A 88 24.39 5.34 11.12
N GLY A 89 23.89 4.47 10.24
CA GLY A 89 24.21 3.03 10.23
C GLY A 89 23.42 2.18 11.22
N ALA A 90 22.41 2.71 11.91
CA ALA A 90 21.51 1.90 12.73
C ALA A 90 20.55 1.08 11.86
N SER A 91 20.27 -0.16 12.27
CA SER A 91 19.28 -1.01 11.59
C SER A 91 17.87 -0.81 12.15
N ASP A 92 16.84 -1.25 11.41
CA ASP A 92 15.44 -1.18 11.86
C ASP A 92 15.21 -1.81 13.25
N ILE A 93 15.93 -2.90 13.56
CA ILE A 93 15.82 -3.56 14.86
C ILE A 93 16.46 -2.72 15.97
N ASP A 94 17.55 -1.99 15.69
CA ASP A 94 18.17 -1.04 16.63
C ASP A 94 17.25 0.15 16.88
N ILE A 95 16.65 0.71 15.82
CA ILE A 95 15.69 1.82 15.90
C ILE A 95 14.48 1.41 16.77
N ILE A 96 13.91 0.23 16.55
CA ILE A 96 12.79 -0.30 17.34
C ILE A 96 13.22 -0.54 18.80
N ASN A 97 14.41 -1.08 19.05
CA ASN A 97 14.92 -1.32 20.41
C ASN A 97 15.14 0.01 21.16
N GLN A 98 15.75 0.99 20.51
CA GLN A 98 15.94 2.33 21.09
C GLN A 98 14.60 3.04 21.34
N ALA A 99 13.62 2.88 20.43
CA ALA A 99 12.27 3.39 20.63
C ALA A 99 11.54 2.71 21.80
N LYS A 100 11.77 1.43 22.06
CA LYS A 100 11.26 0.72 23.25
C LYS A 100 11.91 1.23 24.54
N ILE A 101 13.21 1.51 24.54
CA ILE A 101 13.92 2.12 25.68
C ILE A 101 13.35 3.51 25.97
N LEU A 102 13.15 4.33 24.93
CA LEU A 102 12.51 5.64 25.04
C LEU A 102 11.07 5.53 25.58
N LEU A 103 10.28 4.57 25.09
CA LEU A 103 8.94 4.30 25.57
C LEU A 103 8.91 3.95 27.08
N MET A 104 9.91 3.24 27.61
CA MET A 104 9.97 2.88 29.03
C MET A 104 10.17 4.08 29.98
N GLN A 105 10.58 5.24 29.46
CA GLN A 105 10.67 6.48 30.24
C GLN A 105 9.28 7.04 30.60
N GLU A 106 8.24 6.68 29.83
CA GLU A 106 6.86 7.09 30.07
C GLU A 106 6.27 6.41 31.32
N PRO A 107 5.63 7.16 32.25
CA PRO A 107 5.04 6.59 33.47
C PRO A 107 4.04 5.45 33.23
N THR A 108 3.38 5.46 32.06
CA THR A 108 2.39 4.45 31.66
C THR A 108 2.99 3.18 31.06
N TYR A 109 4.26 3.22 30.60
CA TYR A 109 4.96 2.12 29.92
C TYR A 109 6.25 1.68 30.62
N LYS A 110 6.44 2.00 31.91
CA LYS A 110 7.57 1.52 32.74
C LYS A 110 7.81 0.01 32.70
N LYS A 111 6.78 -0.79 32.37
CA LYS A 111 6.86 -2.26 32.21
C LYS A 111 7.12 -2.70 30.75
N GLY A 112 7.59 -1.80 29.89
CA GLY A 112 7.80 -2.02 28.47
C GLY A 112 6.53 -1.97 27.62
N PHE A 113 6.74 -2.10 26.31
CA PHE A 113 5.69 -2.45 25.36
C PHE A 113 5.17 -3.86 25.63
N LYS A 114 3.88 -4.13 25.34
CA LYS A 114 3.20 -5.40 25.68
C LYS A 114 2.49 -6.07 24.50
N PHE A 115 2.68 -5.51 23.31
CA PHE A 115 1.89 -5.86 22.12
C PHE A 115 2.77 -6.25 20.93
N ASP A 116 3.99 -6.71 21.18
CA ASP A 116 4.94 -7.18 20.17
C ASP A 116 4.34 -8.23 19.22
N HIS A 117 3.47 -9.10 19.77
CA HIS A 117 2.76 -10.14 19.03
C HIS A 117 1.76 -9.65 17.98
N VAL A 118 1.35 -8.37 18.05
CA VAL A 118 0.46 -7.71 17.07
C VAL A 118 1.09 -6.48 16.41
N TRP A 119 2.32 -6.10 16.79
CA TRP A 119 3.02 -4.95 16.22
C TRP A 119 3.10 -5.03 14.69
N ASN A 120 3.55 -6.15 14.13
CA ASN A 120 3.69 -6.32 12.69
C ASN A 120 2.36 -6.34 11.92
N LEU A 121 1.22 -6.61 12.59
CA LEU A 121 -0.11 -6.50 11.98
C LEU A 121 -0.61 -5.05 11.99
N MET A 122 -0.30 -4.31 13.05
CA MET A 122 -0.86 -2.98 13.30
C MET A 122 0.04 -1.84 12.77
N LYS A 123 1.35 -2.03 12.64
CA LYS A 123 2.32 -0.94 12.38
C LYS A 123 2.09 -0.18 11.07
N ASP A 124 1.70 -0.89 10.01
CA ASP A 124 1.53 -0.32 8.66
C ASP A 124 0.10 0.18 8.38
N PHE A 125 -0.79 0.02 9.37
CA PHE A 125 -2.19 0.39 9.26
C PHE A 125 -2.35 1.91 9.07
N GLU A 126 -3.14 2.29 8.07
CA GLU A 126 -3.17 3.66 7.53
C GLU A 126 -3.53 4.72 8.58
N LYS A 127 -4.38 4.39 9.56
CA LYS A 127 -4.73 5.30 10.67
C LYS A 127 -3.56 5.70 11.57
N PHE A 128 -2.39 5.07 11.45
CA PHE A 128 -1.16 5.44 12.19
C PHE A 128 -0.09 6.06 11.30
N LYS A 129 -0.31 6.10 9.98
CA LYS A 129 0.44 6.93 9.05
C LYS A 129 -0.11 8.35 9.13
N ASP A 130 0.24 9.05 10.22
CA ASP A 130 -0.13 10.46 10.38
C ASP A 130 0.25 11.24 9.12
N ILE A 131 -0.75 11.89 8.53
CA ILE A 131 -0.66 12.62 7.28
C ILE A 131 0.39 13.70 7.45
N ASP A 132 1.40 13.70 6.58
CA ASP A 132 2.39 14.79 6.50
C ASP A 132 1.73 16.03 5.87
N THR A 133 0.75 16.60 6.59
CA THR A 133 0.15 17.90 6.28
C THR A 133 1.24 18.93 6.54
N GLY A 134 2.00 19.19 5.49
CA GLY A 134 3.27 19.89 5.54
C GLY A 134 3.21 21.12 6.42
N LYS A 135 4.23 21.25 7.30
CA LYS A 135 4.41 22.32 8.27
C LYS A 135 4.05 23.67 7.65
N LYS A 136 2.81 24.12 7.90
CA LYS A 136 2.29 25.37 7.36
C LYS A 136 3.01 26.49 8.12
N LYS A 137 4.14 26.92 7.56
CA LYS A 137 5.04 27.94 8.09
C LYS A 137 4.21 29.12 8.56
N VAL A 138 4.10 29.30 9.88
CA VAL A 138 3.30 30.37 10.47
C VAL A 138 3.90 31.69 10.01
N ARG A 139 3.20 32.33 9.07
CA ARG A 139 3.58 33.63 8.54
C ARG A 139 3.28 34.64 9.63
N GLY A 140 4.34 35.19 10.23
CA GLY A 140 4.22 36.14 11.32
C GLY A 140 3.35 37.34 10.96
N GLN A 141 2.26 37.50 11.69
CA GLN A 141 1.74 38.80 12.13
C GLN A 141 2.21 38.92 13.60
N GLY A 142 2.64 40.04 14.13
CA GLY A 142 2.51 41.42 13.67
C GLY A 142 2.19 42.29 14.89
N SER A 143 3.19 43.04 15.38
CA SER A 143 3.09 44.13 16.37
C SER A 143 2.35 43.90 17.71
N THR A 144 3.10 43.98 18.80
CA THR A 144 2.69 44.73 20.02
C THR A 144 3.94 45.39 20.60
N LEU A 145 3.82 46.64 21.07
CA LEU A 145 4.91 47.55 21.41
C LEU A 145 5.17 47.64 22.92
N GLN A 146 6.44 47.81 23.30
CA GLN A 146 6.98 48.57 24.45
C GLN A 146 8.50 48.70 24.19
N SER A 147 9.05 49.86 23.80
CA SER A 147 9.53 50.99 24.66
C SER A 147 10.44 50.48 25.79
N SER A 148 11.70 50.90 25.97
CA SER A 148 12.37 52.20 25.74
C SER A 148 13.92 51.99 25.68
N GLU A 149 14.86 52.88 25.28
CA GLU A 149 14.88 54.26 24.72
C GLU A 149 16.37 54.70 24.45
N SER A 150 16.64 55.99 24.13
CA SER A 150 17.95 56.62 23.76
C SER A 150 18.52 56.23 22.37
N GLU A 151 19.08 57.13 21.55
CA GLU A 151 19.08 58.62 21.52
C GLU A 151 19.24 59.09 20.05
N ALA A 152 18.96 60.37 19.76
CA ALA A 152 19.05 61.02 18.43
C ALA A 152 19.70 62.42 18.61
N PRO A 153 20.24 63.15 17.59
CA PRO A 153 19.69 63.27 16.23
C PRO A 153 20.62 63.56 15.01
N SER A 154 20.31 62.89 13.89
CA SER A 154 20.13 63.51 12.54
C SER A 154 21.35 64.23 11.86
N PRO A 155 21.22 64.90 10.68
CA PRO A 155 21.85 64.33 9.47
C PRO A 155 22.66 65.31 8.57
N THR A 156 23.62 64.81 7.78
CA THR A 156 23.98 65.41 6.46
C THR A 156 24.86 64.50 5.60
N SER A 157 24.52 64.36 4.31
CA SER A 157 25.37 63.76 3.25
C SER A 157 26.43 64.77 2.77
N PRO A 158 27.55 64.37 2.11
CA PRO A 158 27.52 63.99 0.68
C PRO A 158 28.51 62.86 0.22
N ILE A 159 28.25 62.32 -1.00
CA ILE A 159 29.16 61.93 -2.12
C ILE A 159 30.62 61.53 -1.74
N VAL A 160 31.24 60.38 -2.11
CA VAL A 160 31.44 59.76 -3.46
C VAL A 160 31.82 58.26 -3.34
N SER A 161 31.56 57.45 -4.39
CA SER A 161 32.41 56.36 -4.96
C SER A 161 31.65 55.07 -5.36
N SER A 162 31.92 54.60 -6.58
CA SER A 162 31.48 53.34 -7.23
C SER A 162 32.31 52.11 -6.71
N PRO A 163 32.17 50.83 -7.18
CA PRO A 163 31.57 50.28 -8.42
C PRO A 163 30.58 49.08 -8.25
N ASN A 164 29.48 49.03 -9.01
CA ASN A 164 29.28 48.27 -10.27
C ASN A 164 29.37 46.72 -10.20
N LEU A 165 28.23 46.03 -10.32
CA LEU A 165 28.12 44.74 -11.05
C LEU A 165 26.75 44.53 -11.71
N SER A 166 26.74 44.67 -13.04
CA SER A 166 26.10 43.77 -14.03
C SER A 166 24.58 43.50 -14.02
N SER A 167 23.87 44.09 -15.00
CA SER A 167 22.62 43.55 -15.56
C SER A 167 22.35 44.07 -16.98
N PHE A 168 22.45 43.20 -18.01
CA PHE A 168 21.60 43.14 -19.23
C PHE A 168 22.15 41.99 -20.13
N SER A 169 21.36 40.96 -20.47
CA SER A 169 20.40 40.86 -21.59
C SER A 169 21.04 40.70 -22.97
N LEU A 170 20.85 39.53 -23.57
CA LEU A 170 21.27 39.20 -24.93
C LEU A 170 20.34 39.89 -25.95
N ASN A 171 20.92 40.59 -26.92
CA ASN A 171 20.21 41.09 -28.10
C ASN A 171 20.73 40.33 -29.33
N LEU A 172 19.84 39.59 -30.00
CA LEU A 172 20.10 39.04 -31.33
C LEU A 172 19.73 40.11 -32.37
N ASN A 173 20.71 40.53 -33.16
CA ASN A 173 20.45 41.11 -34.48
C ASN A 173 21.32 40.40 -35.51
N GLU A 174 20.66 39.68 -36.40
CA GLU A 174 21.25 38.93 -37.50
C GLU A 174 21.11 39.75 -38.78
N ASN A 175 22.21 39.98 -39.51
CA ASN A 175 22.18 39.99 -40.99
C ASN A 175 23.56 40.12 -41.67
N PHE A 176 23.68 39.36 -42.78
CA PHE A 176 24.56 39.52 -43.96
C PHE A 176 26.01 40.03 -43.75
N SER A 177 27.04 39.28 -44.13
CA SER A 177 27.27 38.90 -45.54
C SER A 177 28.40 37.87 -45.74
N ASP A 178 28.22 37.12 -46.82
CA ASP A 178 29.06 36.22 -47.62
C ASP A 178 30.60 36.09 -47.39
N HIS A 179 31.11 34.94 -47.85
CA HIS A 179 32.44 34.62 -48.39
C HIS A 179 33.42 33.71 -47.60
N THR A 180 33.83 32.66 -48.34
CA THR A 180 35.03 31.81 -48.26
C THR A 180 35.12 30.64 -47.27
N SER A 181 35.38 29.48 -47.88
CA SER A 181 35.85 28.23 -47.27
C SER A 181 37.18 28.40 -46.53
N SER A 182 37.25 27.85 -45.30
CA SER A 182 38.47 27.20 -44.78
C SER A 182 38.14 26.36 -43.56
N GLU A 183 38.09 25.04 -43.73
CA GLU A 183 37.93 24.10 -42.62
C GLU A 183 39.22 24.08 -41.77
N ARG A 184 39.16 24.67 -40.57
CA ARG A 184 40.27 24.67 -39.61
C ARG A 184 39.96 23.74 -38.43
N PRO A 185 40.95 22.98 -37.91
CA PRO A 185 40.72 21.99 -36.86
C PRO A 185 40.14 22.63 -35.59
N ILE A 186 39.22 21.91 -34.96
CA ILE A 186 38.37 22.48 -33.90
C ILE A 186 39.22 22.87 -32.67
N GLY A 187 39.14 24.15 -32.29
CA GLY A 187 39.97 24.69 -31.21
C GLY A 187 39.73 23.96 -29.87
N VAL A 188 40.82 23.73 -29.12
CA VAL A 188 40.86 22.94 -27.87
C VAL A 188 39.74 23.30 -26.87
N LYS A 189 39.35 24.57 -26.79
CA LYS A 189 38.23 25.04 -25.94
C LYS A 189 36.86 24.47 -26.35
N LYS A 190 36.57 24.33 -27.66
CA LYS A 190 35.29 23.79 -28.16
C LYS A 190 35.22 22.26 -27.97
N SER A 191 36.33 21.55 -28.20
CA SER A 191 36.43 20.11 -27.96
C SER A 191 36.29 19.75 -26.47
N LYS A 192 36.94 20.50 -25.56
CA LYS A 192 36.78 20.29 -24.11
C LYS A 192 35.36 20.55 -23.61
N LEU A 193 34.65 21.53 -24.20
CA LEU A 193 33.25 21.80 -23.89
C LEU A 193 32.30 20.72 -24.43
N GLN A 194 32.61 20.07 -25.56
CA GLN A 194 31.83 18.92 -26.05
C GLN A 194 32.00 17.71 -25.12
N ARG A 195 33.22 17.30 -24.77
CA ARG A 195 33.42 16.19 -23.81
C ARG A 195 32.70 16.42 -22.48
N SER A 196 32.73 17.65 -21.95
CA SER A 196 31.96 18.01 -20.74
C SER A 196 30.44 17.85 -20.89
N LYS A 197 29.88 18.08 -22.08
CA LYS A 197 28.45 17.86 -22.36
C LYS A 197 28.13 16.38 -22.55
N ASP A 198 28.99 15.64 -23.24
CA ASP A 198 28.83 14.21 -23.52
C ASP A 198 28.99 13.37 -22.23
N GLU A 199 29.93 13.75 -21.35
CA GLU A 199 30.07 13.19 -19.99
C GLU A 199 28.84 13.50 -19.12
N GLY A 200 28.28 14.71 -19.24
CA GLY A 200 27.03 15.09 -18.56
C GLY A 200 25.82 14.28 -19.06
N LEU A 201 25.70 14.09 -20.38
CA LEU A 201 24.67 13.26 -21.01
C LEU A 201 24.80 11.78 -20.61
N SER A 202 26.02 11.22 -20.63
CA SER A 202 26.29 9.85 -20.20
C SER A 202 25.99 9.64 -18.70
N SER A 203 26.31 10.63 -17.86
CA SER A 203 25.98 10.60 -16.43
C SER A 203 24.46 10.68 -16.19
N ALA A 204 23.75 11.53 -16.92
CA ALA A 204 22.29 11.61 -16.87
C ALA A 204 21.63 10.30 -17.33
N MET A 205 22.12 9.71 -18.44
CA MET A 205 21.62 8.44 -18.97
C MET A 205 21.80 7.29 -17.98
N LYS A 206 22.97 7.19 -17.31
CA LYS A 206 23.19 6.20 -16.23
C LYS A 206 22.25 6.41 -15.04
N LEU A 207 21.93 7.66 -14.68
CA LEU A 207 20.99 7.96 -13.61
C LEU A 207 19.56 7.52 -13.99
N PHE A 208 19.11 7.82 -15.21
CA PHE A 208 17.81 7.36 -15.72
C PHE A 208 17.72 5.83 -15.78
N GLU A 209 18.77 5.15 -16.21
CA GLU A 209 18.81 3.68 -16.27
C GLU A 209 18.82 3.05 -14.87
N THR A 210 19.53 3.64 -13.92
CA THR A 210 19.50 3.21 -12.51
C THR A 210 18.10 3.37 -11.91
N GLU A 211 17.43 4.50 -12.17
CA GLU A 211 16.10 4.77 -11.63
C GLU A 211 15.02 3.92 -12.31
N ASN A 212 15.10 3.68 -13.62
CA ASN A 212 14.22 2.74 -14.33
C ASN A 212 14.36 1.31 -13.78
N ASN A 213 15.59 0.85 -13.52
CA ASN A 213 15.82 -0.45 -12.88
C ASN A 213 15.24 -0.50 -11.45
N ARG A 214 15.35 0.60 -10.69
CA ARG A 214 14.73 0.72 -9.35
C ARG A 214 13.21 0.66 -9.40
N LEU A 215 12.59 1.36 -10.35
CA LEU A 215 11.14 1.36 -10.59
C LEU A 215 10.64 -0.02 -11.04
N GLY A 216 11.36 -0.68 -11.96
CA GLY A 216 11.05 -2.04 -12.41
C GLY A 216 11.09 -3.05 -11.25
N LYS A 217 12.11 -2.96 -10.39
CA LYS A 217 12.20 -3.79 -9.17
C LYS A 217 11.01 -3.55 -8.24
N MET A 218 10.70 -2.29 -7.89
CA MET A 218 9.53 -1.95 -7.07
C MET A 218 8.20 -2.46 -7.64
N LEU A 219 8.02 -2.40 -8.97
CA LEU A 219 6.81 -2.88 -9.63
C LEU A 219 6.68 -4.41 -9.52
N SER A 220 7.79 -5.14 -9.71
CA SER A 220 7.83 -6.60 -9.53
C SER A 220 7.56 -7.02 -8.09
N GLU A 221 8.14 -6.31 -7.10
CA GLU A 221 7.91 -6.53 -5.67
C GLU A 221 6.43 -6.28 -5.32
N SER A 222 5.84 -5.18 -5.80
CA SER A 222 4.42 -4.89 -5.59
C SER A 222 3.49 -5.95 -6.18
N ALA A 223 3.81 -6.49 -7.36
CA ALA A 223 3.04 -7.57 -7.98
C ALA A 223 3.13 -8.87 -7.14
N THR A 224 4.32 -9.27 -6.72
CA THR A 224 4.51 -10.47 -5.88
C THR A 224 3.85 -10.34 -4.50
N SER A 225 3.89 -9.15 -3.88
CA SER A 225 3.21 -8.89 -2.60
C SER A 225 1.70 -9.10 -2.74
N LYS A 226 1.07 -8.47 -3.75
CA LYS A 226 -0.37 -8.63 -4.02
C LYS A 226 -0.76 -10.08 -4.28
N GLN A 227 0.10 -10.85 -4.97
CA GLN A 227 -0.14 -12.28 -5.18
C GLN A 227 -0.07 -13.06 -3.85
N GLN A 228 0.94 -12.81 -3.01
CA GLN A 228 1.07 -13.47 -1.71
C GLN A 228 -0.11 -13.16 -0.78
N ASP A 229 -0.59 -11.91 -0.78
CA ASP A 229 -1.77 -11.51 -0.01
C ASP A 229 -3.04 -12.23 -0.48
N GLY A 230 -3.22 -12.36 -1.80
CA GLY A 230 -4.32 -13.14 -2.39
C GLY A 230 -4.26 -14.63 -2.05
N GLU A 231 -3.09 -15.27 -2.17
CA GLU A 231 -2.89 -16.67 -1.79
C GLU A 231 -3.07 -16.92 -0.29
N ARG A 232 -2.74 -15.93 0.55
CA ARG A 232 -2.94 -15.99 2.00
C ARG A 232 -4.43 -15.90 2.34
N LEU A 233 -5.18 -15.04 1.64
CA LEU A 233 -6.63 -14.93 1.78
C LEU A 233 -7.35 -16.21 1.34
N ASP A 234 -6.98 -16.79 0.19
CA ASP A 234 -7.54 -18.06 -0.29
C ASP A 234 -7.26 -19.22 0.68
N ARG A 235 -6.02 -19.36 1.18
CA ARG A 235 -5.68 -20.33 2.23
C ARG A 235 -6.49 -20.12 3.50
N TYR A 236 -6.72 -18.87 3.91
CA TYR A 236 -7.53 -18.53 5.08
C TYR A 236 -9.01 -18.89 4.89
N ILE A 237 -9.61 -18.59 3.73
CA ILE A 237 -10.99 -18.94 3.39
C ILE A 237 -11.16 -20.47 3.40
N LYS A 238 -10.29 -21.21 2.73
CA LYS A 238 -10.31 -22.68 2.71
C LYS A 238 -10.17 -23.28 4.11
N ALA A 239 -9.26 -22.75 4.94
CA ALA A 239 -9.11 -23.19 6.33
C ALA A 239 -10.33 -22.85 7.20
N LYS A 240 -11.03 -21.74 6.92
CA LYS A 240 -12.28 -21.38 7.60
C LYS A 240 -13.42 -22.33 7.21
N GLU A 241 -13.65 -22.54 5.91
CA GLU A 241 -14.63 -23.53 5.41
C GLU A 241 -14.39 -24.90 6.04
N PHE A 242 -13.14 -25.39 6.02
CA PHE A 242 -12.80 -26.69 6.57
C PHE A 242 -13.09 -26.80 8.08
N ARG A 243 -12.86 -25.73 8.85
CA ARG A 243 -13.25 -25.68 10.28
C ARG A 243 -14.76 -25.73 10.44
N ASP A 244 -15.51 -24.92 9.71
CA ASP A 244 -16.96 -24.81 9.85
C ASP A 244 -17.67 -26.11 9.40
N GLU A 245 -17.21 -26.74 8.32
CA GLU A 245 -17.62 -28.10 7.93
C GLU A 245 -17.31 -29.15 9.02
N THR A 246 -16.16 -29.04 9.69
CA THR A 246 -15.79 -29.98 10.75
C THR A 246 -16.71 -29.83 11.97
N LYS A 247 -17.16 -28.61 12.30
CA LYS A 247 -18.19 -28.39 13.32
C LYS A 247 -19.51 -29.09 12.97
N ILE A 248 -19.92 -29.06 11.70
CA ILE A 248 -21.12 -29.76 11.20
C ILE A 248 -20.93 -31.29 11.30
N LEU A 249 -19.78 -31.80 10.87
CA LEU A 249 -19.47 -33.24 10.89
C LEU A 249 -19.40 -33.83 12.30
N MET A 250 -18.96 -33.06 13.30
CA MET A 250 -18.87 -33.50 14.69
C MET A 250 -20.18 -33.38 15.49
N LYS A 251 -21.28 -32.91 14.89
CA LYS A 251 -22.57 -32.75 15.58
C LYS A 251 -23.28 -34.11 15.72
N ASN A 252 -23.51 -34.58 16.96
CA ASN A 252 -24.28 -35.80 17.20
C ASN A 252 -25.78 -35.59 16.87
N LEU A 253 -26.29 -36.35 15.89
CA LEU A 253 -27.67 -36.33 15.42
C LEU A 253 -28.71 -36.77 16.48
N GLU A 254 -28.32 -37.62 17.43
CA GLU A 254 -29.18 -38.10 18.53
C GLU A 254 -29.58 -36.97 19.48
N THR A 255 -28.74 -35.93 19.60
CA THR A 255 -29.00 -34.77 20.47
C THR A 255 -30.04 -33.80 19.92
N ILE A 256 -30.59 -34.06 18.73
CA ILE A 256 -31.46 -33.14 17.98
C ILE A 256 -32.89 -33.67 18.00
N SER A 257 -33.77 -33.00 18.75
CA SER A 257 -35.16 -33.43 18.95
C SER A 257 -36.05 -33.29 17.71
N ASP A 258 -35.80 -32.30 16.84
CA ASP A 258 -36.59 -32.06 15.62
C ASP A 258 -36.15 -33.01 14.48
N PRO A 259 -37.05 -33.86 13.94
CA PRO A 259 -36.74 -34.76 12.83
C PRO A 259 -36.24 -34.04 11.57
N ASN A 260 -36.80 -32.87 11.22
CA ASN A 260 -36.44 -32.16 9.99
C ASN A 260 -35.01 -31.59 10.07
N VAL A 261 -34.66 -31.01 11.22
CA VAL A 261 -33.32 -30.48 11.47
C VAL A 261 -32.29 -31.61 11.53
N ARG A 262 -32.66 -32.77 12.10
CA ARG A 262 -31.83 -33.97 12.13
C ARG A 262 -31.53 -34.48 10.73
N GLU A 263 -32.54 -34.61 9.87
CA GLU A 263 -32.39 -35.06 8.48
C GLU A 263 -31.58 -34.07 7.63
N TYR A 264 -31.81 -32.76 7.80
CA TYR A 264 -31.00 -31.72 7.16
C TYR A 264 -29.52 -31.85 7.51
N LEU A 265 -29.18 -31.98 8.80
CA LEU A 265 -27.79 -32.13 9.23
C LEU A 265 -27.17 -33.45 8.77
N GLN A 266 -27.92 -34.56 8.77
CA GLN A 266 -27.44 -35.84 8.25
C GLN A 266 -27.06 -35.74 6.76
N ARG A 267 -27.93 -35.12 5.95
CA ARG A 267 -27.66 -34.86 4.53
C ARG A 267 -26.43 -33.97 4.33
N GLU A 268 -26.26 -32.96 5.18
CA GLU A 268 -25.14 -32.02 5.08
C GLU A 268 -23.81 -32.65 5.52
N GLN A 269 -23.83 -33.54 6.52
CA GLN A 269 -22.68 -34.37 6.89
C GLN A 269 -22.22 -35.27 5.73
N GLN A 270 -23.16 -35.90 5.02
CA GLN A 270 -22.87 -36.70 3.82
C GLN A 270 -22.27 -35.83 2.70
N ARG A 271 -22.86 -34.67 2.41
CA ARG A 271 -22.35 -33.71 1.40
C ARG A 271 -20.91 -33.27 1.68
N ILE A 272 -20.58 -33.02 2.95
CA ILE A 272 -19.23 -32.64 3.40
C ILE A 272 -18.24 -33.79 3.21
N LEU A 273 -18.61 -35.02 3.58
CA LEU A 273 -17.78 -36.21 3.38
C LEU A 273 -17.50 -36.45 1.88
N GLU A 274 -18.51 -36.30 1.02
CA GLU A 274 -18.33 -36.37 -0.44
C GLU A 274 -17.40 -35.27 -0.97
N LYS A 275 -17.59 -34.00 -0.56
CA LYS A 275 -16.72 -32.88 -0.98
C LYS A 275 -15.26 -33.19 -0.64
N ARG A 276 -15.00 -33.68 0.57
CA ARG A 276 -13.65 -34.03 1.04
C ARG A 276 -13.06 -35.21 0.27
N ASN A 277 -13.84 -36.27 0.03
CA ASN A 277 -13.39 -37.44 -0.74
C ASN A 277 -13.02 -37.06 -2.19
N ARG A 278 -13.81 -36.18 -2.83
CA ARG A 278 -13.49 -35.65 -4.17
C ARG A 278 -12.23 -34.78 -4.19
N GLN A 279 -11.93 -34.08 -3.10
CA GLN A 279 -10.71 -33.27 -2.96
C GLN A 279 -9.45 -34.09 -2.65
N SER A 280 -9.58 -35.32 -2.15
CA SER A 280 -8.45 -36.22 -1.85
C SER A 280 -8.14 -37.25 -2.95
N GLN A 281 -8.92 -37.34 -4.02
CA GLN A 281 -8.53 -38.07 -5.23
C GLN A 281 -7.60 -37.21 -6.12
N PRO A 282 -6.50 -37.77 -6.66
CA PRO A 282 -5.69 -37.06 -7.64
C PRO A 282 -6.49 -36.83 -8.93
N GLN A 283 -6.51 -35.58 -9.42
CA GLN A 283 -7.21 -35.23 -10.67
C GLN A 283 -6.58 -35.93 -11.87
N SER A 284 -7.20 -37.02 -12.33
CA SER A 284 -7.07 -37.46 -13.72
C SER A 284 -7.72 -36.43 -14.64
N GLN A 285 -6.98 -35.94 -15.63
CA GLN A 285 -7.44 -34.89 -16.55
C GLN A 285 -8.76 -35.25 -17.27
N PRO A 286 -9.66 -34.29 -17.51
CA PRO A 286 -10.81 -34.52 -18.38
C PRO A 286 -10.33 -34.66 -19.83
N GLN A 287 -10.68 -35.77 -20.49
CA GLN A 287 -10.50 -35.94 -21.93
C GLN A 287 -11.38 -34.93 -22.69
N SER A 288 -10.76 -34.15 -23.58
CA SER A 288 -11.47 -33.36 -24.57
C SER A 288 -12.03 -34.25 -25.68
N GLN A 289 -13.34 -34.48 -25.69
CA GLN A 289 -14.04 -34.99 -26.88
C GLN A 289 -14.33 -33.84 -27.85
N PRO A 290 -14.04 -33.98 -29.15
CA PRO A 290 -14.42 -32.98 -30.15
C PRO A 290 -15.90 -33.14 -30.52
N GLN A 291 -16.74 -32.16 -30.20
CA GLN A 291 -18.08 -32.07 -30.77
C GLN A 291 -18.01 -31.52 -32.20
N SER A 292 -18.18 -32.40 -33.17
CA SER A 292 -18.55 -32.02 -34.53
C SER A 292 -20.00 -31.51 -34.54
N GLN A 293 -20.21 -30.23 -34.85
CA GLN A 293 -21.52 -29.73 -35.25
C GLN A 293 -21.46 -29.23 -36.69
N GLN A 294 -22.25 -29.85 -37.55
CA GLN A 294 -22.53 -29.35 -38.89
C GLN A 294 -23.42 -28.10 -38.75
N PHE A 295 -23.09 -27.03 -39.45
CA PHE A 295 -24.03 -25.98 -39.79
C PHE A 295 -24.04 -25.83 -41.31
N SER A 296 -25.17 -26.19 -41.91
CA SER A 296 -25.50 -26.00 -43.32
C SER A 296 -26.27 -24.70 -43.52
N GLU A 297 -26.28 -24.21 -44.77
CA GLU A 297 -27.13 -23.12 -45.28
C GLU A 297 -26.78 -21.70 -44.79
N SER A 298 -26.90 -20.63 -45.60
CA SER A 298 -27.04 -20.51 -47.06
C SER A 298 -26.65 -19.09 -47.48
N TYR A 299 -25.89 -18.91 -48.57
CA TYR A 299 -25.54 -17.58 -49.10
C TYR A 299 -26.40 -17.25 -50.33
N PRO A 300 -27.13 -16.12 -50.36
CA PRO A 300 -27.80 -15.65 -51.56
C PRO A 300 -26.81 -14.93 -52.50
N ASN A 301 -26.64 -15.47 -53.71
CA ASN A 301 -25.89 -14.82 -54.79
C ASN A 301 -26.64 -13.59 -55.33
N PHE A 302 -25.97 -12.42 -55.31
CA PHE A 302 -26.31 -11.28 -56.16
C PHE A 302 -25.02 -10.58 -56.61
N PHE A 303 -24.55 -10.89 -57.82
CA PHE A 303 -24.46 -9.93 -58.93
C PHE A 303 -24.00 -10.65 -60.21
N SER A 304 -24.66 -10.37 -61.32
CA SER A 304 -24.38 -11.00 -62.62
C SER A 304 -23.37 -10.20 -63.43
N ASN A 305 -22.51 -10.93 -64.15
CA ASN A 305 -21.84 -10.60 -65.42
C ASN A 305 -21.65 -9.13 -65.82
N SER A 306 -20.41 -8.76 -66.10
CA SER A 306 -20.01 -8.38 -67.47
C SER A 306 -18.52 -8.66 -67.69
N ALA A 307 -18.18 -9.14 -68.89
CA ALA A 307 -16.81 -9.48 -69.31
C ALA A 307 -16.12 -8.30 -70.01
N LEU A 308 -14.83 -8.50 -70.36
CA LEU A 308 -13.81 -7.60 -70.96
C LEU A 308 -12.74 -7.23 -69.92
N SER A 309 -11.45 -7.13 -70.19
CA SER A 309 -10.55 -7.49 -71.29
C SER A 309 -9.14 -7.13 -70.78
N GLU A 310 -8.10 -7.65 -71.43
CA GLU A 310 -6.67 -7.33 -71.28
C GLU A 310 -6.23 -5.91 -70.86
N ASN A 311 -5.05 -5.86 -70.21
CA ASN A 311 -4.09 -4.76 -70.09
C ASN A 311 -4.48 -3.53 -69.23
N ASP A 312 -3.82 -3.35 -68.07
CA ASP A 312 -2.59 -2.52 -67.96
C ASP A 312 -2.15 -2.32 -66.50
N LEU A 313 -0.84 -2.24 -66.29
CA LEU A 313 -0.23 -1.77 -65.03
C LEU A 313 -0.34 -0.24 -64.92
N PRO A 314 -0.22 0.31 -63.71
CA PRO A 314 0.88 1.27 -63.55
C PRO A 314 1.72 1.05 -62.27
N ASP A 315 3.03 1.20 -62.42
CA ASP A 315 3.93 1.58 -61.32
C ASP A 315 3.54 2.96 -60.79
N PHE A 316 3.61 3.15 -59.45
CA PHE A 316 4.35 4.24 -58.78
C PHE A 316 4.35 4.03 -57.25
#